data_AF-A0A955AZT3-F1
#
_entry.id   AF-A0A955AZT3-F1
#
_cell.length_a   1.000
_cell.length_b   1.000
_cell.length_c   1.000
_cell.angle_alpha   90.00
_cell.angle_beta   90.00
_cell.angle_gamma   90.00
#
_symmetry.space_group_name_H-M   'P 1'
#
loop_
_entity.id
_entity.type
_entity.pdbx_description
1 polymer ?
#
loop_
_entity_poly.entity_id
_entity_poly.type
_entity_poly.pdbx_seq_one_letter_code
_entity_poly.pdbx_strand_id
1 'polypeptide(L)'
;MTMLVENNSDTRGDKTAGLEAVRFLQAFVECGADVQELVLEMAAIVSDDSSTEDERLLALDAMTEALFPGTAADVIELHKKCVHTSTAVEAAKEIETEERTFADRIRDLMDEKGVTQQDLATAAGIGQPAVSNILNRQCRPQGRTVQKFAEALGVEPTDLWPSYRHID
;
A
#
# COMPACT_ATOMS: atom_id res chain seq x y z
N MET A 1 4.16 -44.27 -15.82
CA MET A 1 3.98 -43.50 -17.07
C MET A 1 2.48 -43.55 -17.35
N THR A 2 1.67 -42.57 -16.98
CA THR A 2 1.61 -41.25 -17.61
C THR A 2 1.00 -40.25 -16.61
N MET A 3 1.59 -39.06 -16.51
CA MET A 3 1.04 -37.93 -15.77
C MET A 3 -0.20 -37.39 -16.49
N LEU A 4 -1.25 -37.06 -15.74
CA LEU A 4 -2.27 -36.12 -16.20
C LEU A 4 -2.16 -34.87 -15.33
N VAL A 5 -1.55 -33.84 -15.92
CA VAL A 5 -1.53 -32.46 -15.45
C VAL A 5 -2.86 -31.81 -15.86
N GLU A 6 -3.51 -31.24 -14.84
CA GLU A 6 -4.36 -30.04 -14.78
C GLU A 6 -5.26 -29.65 -15.95
N ASN A 7 -6.51 -29.32 -15.59
CA ASN A 7 -7.26 -28.23 -16.22
C ASN A 7 -8.20 -27.62 -15.15
N ASN A 8 -7.69 -26.62 -14.42
CA ASN A 8 -8.52 -25.75 -13.58
C ASN A 8 -8.82 -24.49 -14.42
N SER A 9 -9.94 -24.52 -15.14
CA SER A 9 -10.40 -23.41 -15.98
C SER A 9 -10.73 -22.19 -15.11
N ASP A 10 -10.03 -21.09 -15.37
CA ASP A 10 -10.18 -19.78 -14.74
C ASP A 10 -11.58 -19.17 -15.05
N THR A 11 -12.56 -19.53 -14.22
CA THR A 11 -13.93 -18.99 -14.22
C THR A 11 -14.04 -17.66 -13.46
N ARG A 12 -12.93 -17.10 -12.96
CA ARG A 12 -12.94 -15.91 -12.09
C ARG A 12 -12.90 -14.61 -12.90
N GLY A 13 -12.16 -14.58 -14.01
CA GLY A 13 -12.08 -13.42 -14.91
C GLY A 13 -13.39 -13.08 -15.63
N ASP A 14 -14.19 -14.10 -15.96
CA ASP A 14 -15.46 -13.95 -16.70
C ASP A 14 -16.56 -13.30 -15.84
N LYS A 15 -16.62 -13.64 -14.54
CA LYS A 15 -17.59 -13.07 -13.60
C LYS A 15 -17.31 -11.61 -13.26
N THR A 16 -16.04 -11.20 -13.26
CA THR A 16 -15.65 -9.80 -13.03
C THR A 16 -16.04 -8.90 -14.20
N ALA A 17 -15.87 -9.36 -15.45
CA ALA A 17 -16.31 -8.61 -16.62
C ALA A 17 -17.83 -8.36 -16.61
N GLY A 18 -18.62 -9.36 -16.21
CA GLY A 18 -20.07 -9.20 -16.04
C GLY A 18 -20.48 -8.20 -14.97
N LEU A 19 -19.73 -8.10 -13.85
CA LEU A 19 -20.03 -7.16 -12.77
C LEU A 19 -19.75 -5.71 -13.18
N GLU A 20 -18.66 -5.47 -13.92
CA GLU A 20 -18.33 -4.14 -14.45
C GLU A 20 -19.38 -3.68 -15.47
N ALA A 21 -19.85 -4.56 -16.33
CA ALA A 21 -20.95 -4.26 -17.26
C ALA A 21 -22.24 -3.86 -16.54
N VAL A 22 -22.58 -4.52 -15.42
CA VAL A 22 -23.76 -4.16 -14.61
C VAL A 22 -23.60 -2.78 -13.96
N ARG A 23 -22.42 -2.45 -13.44
CA ARG A 23 -22.15 -1.12 -12.86
C ARG A 23 -22.27 -0.01 -13.89
N PHE A 24 -21.74 -0.26 -15.09
CA PHE A 24 -21.85 0.66 -16.22
C PHE A 24 -23.30 0.89 -16.62
N LEU A 25 -24.09 -0.19 -16.74
CA LEU A 25 -25.52 -0.11 -17.05
C LEU A 25 -26.31 0.66 -15.99
N GLN A 26 -25.99 0.46 -14.70
CA GLN A 26 -26.62 1.19 -13.61
C GLN A 26 -26.33 2.69 -13.69
N ALA A 27 -25.05 3.07 -13.84
CA ALA A 27 -24.65 4.47 -13.99
C ALA A 27 -25.35 5.13 -15.18
N PHE A 28 -25.40 4.44 -16.33
CA PHE A 28 -26.09 4.92 -17.52
C PHE A 28 -27.59 5.15 -17.30
N VAL A 29 -28.29 4.21 -16.67
CA VAL A 29 -29.74 4.35 -16.40
C VAL A 29 -30.04 5.48 -15.40
N GLU A 30 -29.13 5.75 -14.46
CA GLU A 30 -29.27 6.81 -13.46
C GLU A 30 -29.01 8.23 -14.02
N CYS A 31 -28.33 8.34 -15.17
CA CYS A 31 -28.07 9.61 -15.84
C CYS A 31 -29.32 10.24 -16.48
N GLY A 32 -29.28 11.57 -16.69
CA GLY A 32 -30.29 12.29 -17.45
C GLY A 32 -30.20 12.01 -18.96
N ALA A 33 -31.28 12.32 -19.70
CA ALA A 33 -31.40 12.03 -21.13
C ALA A 33 -30.23 12.59 -21.97
N ASP A 34 -29.77 13.81 -21.68
CA ASP A 34 -28.68 14.46 -22.40
C ASP A 34 -27.34 13.70 -22.25
N VAL A 35 -27.10 13.13 -21.06
CA VAL A 35 -25.89 12.33 -20.79
C VAL A 35 -26.00 10.94 -21.40
N GLN A 36 -27.20 10.35 -21.38
CA GLN A 36 -27.46 9.07 -22.05
C GLN A 36 -27.28 9.18 -23.57
N GLU A 37 -27.75 10.27 -24.19
CA GLU A 37 -27.58 10.53 -25.62
C GLU A 37 -26.10 10.61 -25.99
N LEU A 38 -25.32 11.41 -25.27
CA LEU A 38 -23.87 11.50 -25.45
C LEU A 38 -23.16 10.14 -25.35
N VAL A 39 -23.50 9.34 -24.34
CA VAL A 39 -22.89 8.02 -24.13
C VAL A 39 -23.24 7.06 -25.28
N LEU A 40 -24.47 7.13 -25.81
CA LEU A 40 -24.87 6.32 -26.96
C LEU A 40 -24.15 6.75 -28.25
N GLU A 41 -23.95 8.05 -28.47
CA GLU A 41 -23.16 8.56 -29.60
C GLU A 41 -21.72 8.07 -29.55
N MET A 42 -21.08 8.15 -28.38
CA MET A 42 -19.70 7.66 -28.20
C MET A 42 -19.63 6.13 -28.31
N ALA A 43 -20.64 5.39 -27.82
CA ALA A 43 -20.70 3.94 -27.95
C ALA A 43 -20.80 3.48 -29.42
N ALA A 44 -21.44 4.28 -30.28
CA ALA A 44 -21.49 4.04 -31.72
C ALA A 44 -20.10 4.13 -32.36
N ILE A 45 -19.25 5.06 -31.89
CA ILE A 45 -17.85 5.17 -32.34
C ILE A 45 -17.02 3.98 -31.86
N VAL A 46 -17.21 3.57 -30.59
CA VAL A 46 -16.49 2.40 -30.03
C VAL A 46 -16.82 1.11 -30.78
N SER A 47 -18.08 0.95 -31.17
CA SER A 47 -18.57 -0.26 -31.86
C SER A 47 -18.41 -0.21 -33.38
N ASP A 48 -17.92 0.91 -33.93
CA ASP A 48 -17.70 1.06 -35.36
C ASP A 48 -16.33 0.48 -35.76
N ASP A 49 -16.37 -0.53 -36.63
CA ASP A 49 -15.19 -1.19 -37.17
C ASP A 49 -14.35 -0.26 -38.06
N SER A 50 -14.94 0.84 -38.57
CA SER A 50 -14.25 1.81 -39.43
C SER A 50 -13.47 2.88 -38.65
N SER A 51 -13.78 3.05 -37.36
CA SER A 51 -13.10 4.00 -36.49
C SER A 51 -11.66 3.58 -36.19
N THR A 52 -10.79 4.53 -35.92
CA THR A 52 -9.40 4.26 -35.52
C THR A 52 -9.33 3.82 -34.05
N GLU A 53 -8.20 3.22 -33.66
CA GLU A 53 -7.98 2.85 -32.25
C GLU A 53 -7.99 4.07 -31.32
N ASP A 54 -7.37 5.17 -31.74
CA ASP A 54 -7.35 6.43 -30.98
C ASP A 54 -8.76 7.02 -30.82
N GLU A 55 -9.59 6.99 -31.87
CA GLU A 55 -10.98 7.46 -31.80
C GLU A 55 -11.83 6.59 -30.85
N ARG A 56 -11.65 5.27 -30.90
CA ARG A 56 -12.33 4.35 -29.96
C ARG A 56 -11.91 4.59 -28.52
N LEU A 57 -10.62 4.83 -28.27
CA LEU A 57 -10.10 5.12 -26.93
C LEU A 57 -10.62 6.47 -26.40
N LEU A 58 -10.63 7.51 -27.23
CA LEU A 58 -11.18 8.83 -26.86
C LEU A 58 -12.69 8.76 -26.57
N ALA A 59 -13.44 8.02 -27.38
CA ALA A 59 -14.86 7.80 -27.16
C ALA A 59 -15.11 7.04 -25.84
N LEU A 60 -14.30 6.02 -25.55
CA LEU A 60 -14.38 5.26 -24.31
C LEU A 60 -14.07 6.12 -23.07
N ASP A 61 -13.05 6.99 -23.14
CA ASP A 61 -12.72 7.93 -22.08
C ASP A 61 -13.84 8.94 -21.85
N ALA A 62 -14.44 9.46 -22.93
CA ALA A 62 -15.59 10.36 -22.85
C ALA A 62 -16.82 9.70 -22.22
N MET A 63 -17.11 8.44 -22.57
CA MET A 63 -18.18 7.65 -21.95
C MET A 63 -17.93 7.46 -20.45
N THR A 64 -16.68 7.15 -20.09
CA THR A 64 -16.29 6.92 -18.69
C THR A 64 -16.42 8.20 -17.86
N GLU A 65 -15.94 9.33 -18.37
CA GLU A 65 -16.07 10.62 -17.67
C GLU A 65 -17.53 11.09 -17.59
N ALA A 66 -18.35 10.83 -18.61
CA ALA A 66 -19.76 11.22 -18.59
C ALA A 66 -20.59 10.42 -17.57
N LEU A 67 -20.34 9.11 -17.47
CA LEU A 67 -21.06 8.20 -16.57
C LEU A 67 -20.52 8.21 -15.14
N PHE A 68 -19.24 8.48 -15.02
CA PHE A 68 -18.53 8.50 -13.75
C PHE A 68 -17.76 9.82 -13.66
N PRO A 69 -18.45 10.98 -13.63
CA PRO A 69 -17.81 12.27 -13.62
C PRO A 69 -16.88 12.38 -12.43
N GLY A 70 -15.65 12.80 -12.72
CA GLY A 70 -14.59 12.79 -11.75
C GLY A 70 -13.78 11.50 -11.71
N THR A 71 -14.09 10.38 -12.36
CA THR A 71 -13.25 9.16 -12.26
C THR A 71 -11.86 9.28 -12.89
N ALA A 72 -11.56 10.16 -13.84
CA ALA A 72 -10.15 10.36 -14.23
C ALA A 72 -9.37 11.12 -13.13
N ALA A 73 -9.98 12.16 -12.55
CA ALA A 73 -9.40 12.94 -11.45
C ALA A 73 -9.41 12.19 -10.12
N ASP A 74 -10.46 11.41 -9.88
CA ASP A 74 -10.68 10.50 -8.78
C ASP A 74 -9.89 9.24 -8.98
N VAL A 75 -9.53 8.75 -10.16
CA VAL A 75 -8.55 7.65 -10.27
C VAL A 75 -7.19 8.17 -9.85
N ILE A 76 -6.84 9.44 -10.09
CA ILE A 76 -5.61 10.06 -9.57
C ILE A 76 -5.72 10.35 -8.06
N GLU A 77 -6.86 10.85 -7.58
CA GLU A 77 -7.10 11.11 -6.16
C GLU A 77 -7.29 9.82 -5.36
N LEU A 78 -7.90 8.80 -5.93
CA LEU A 78 -8.01 7.43 -5.47
C LEU A 78 -6.68 6.72 -5.65
N HIS A 79 -5.80 7.03 -6.61
CA HIS A 79 -4.41 6.53 -6.60
C HIS A 79 -3.66 7.12 -5.41
N LYS A 80 -3.81 8.44 -5.18
CA LYS A 80 -3.25 9.13 -4.01
C LYS A 80 -3.84 8.60 -2.69
N LYS A 81 -5.16 8.32 -2.64
CA LYS A 81 -5.86 7.75 -1.49
C LYS A 81 -5.72 6.23 -1.39
N CYS A 82 -5.37 5.49 -2.45
CA CYS A 82 -5.12 4.04 -2.46
C CYS A 82 -3.68 3.71 -2.12
N VAL A 83 -2.72 4.56 -2.48
CA VAL A 83 -1.41 4.60 -1.79
C VAL A 83 -1.61 4.89 -0.29
N HIS A 84 -2.76 5.44 0.09
CA HIS A 84 -3.19 5.63 1.47
C HIS A 84 -4.36 4.70 1.90
N THR A 85 -4.61 3.59 1.19
CA THR A 85 -5.67 2.65 1.62
C THR A 85 -5.25 1.94 2.90
N SER A 86 -6.26 1.63 3.71
CA SER A 86 -6.20 1.08 5.06
C SER A 86 -5.16 -0.02 5.29
N THR A 87 -4.79 -0.85 4.33
CA THR A 87 -3.71 -1.84 4.56
C THR A 87 -2.32 -1.23 4.56
N ALA A 88 -2.04 -0.26 3.70
CA ALA A 88 -0.74 0.44 3.68
C ALA A 88 -0.64 1.48 4.78
N VAL A 89 -1.74 2.18 5.12
CA VAL A 89 -1.79 3.10 6.26
C VAL A 89 -1.79 2.35 7.58
N GLU A 90 -2.56 1.27 7.76
CA GLU A 90 -2.46 0.46 8.99
C GLU A 90 -1.11 -0.24 9.08
N ALA A 91 -0.53 -0.78 7.99
CA ALA A 91 0.84 -1.30 8.03
C ALA A 91 1.87 -0.20 8.33
N ALA A 92 1.76 0.98 7.74
CA ALA A 92 2.65 2.11 8.03
C ALA A 92 2.47 2.62 9.47
N LYS A 93 1.24 2.59 10.00
CA LYS A 93 0.92 2.96 11.38
C LYS A 93 1.34 1.90 12.38
N GLU A 94 1.26 0.62 12.03
CA GLU A 94 1.83 -0.50 12.79
C GLU A 94 3.36 -0.35 12.82
N ILE A 95 4.00 -0.11 11.67
CA ILE A 95 5.43 0.17 11.57
C ILE A 95 5.82 1.40 12.41
N GLU A 96 5.07 2.51 12.31
CA GLU A 96 5.32 3.72 13.10
C GLU A 96 5.10 3.48 14.60
N THR A 97 4.12 2.65 14.96
CA THR A 97 3.84 2.27 16.35
C THR A 97 4.96 1.39 16.90
N GLU A 98 5.49 0.46 16.12
CA GLU A 98 6.65 -0.36 16.49
C GLU A 98 7.91 0.50 16.65
N GLU A 99 8.20 1.42 15.72
CA GLU A 99 9.34 2.33 15.81
C GLU A 99 9.23 3.28 17.02
N ARG A 100 8.03 3.79 17.29
CA ARG A 100 7.73 4.58 18.48
C ARG A 100 7.97 3.79 19.75
N THR A 101 7.41 2.59 19.83
CA THR A 101 7.56 1.70 20.98
C THR A 101 9.02 1.35 21.22
N PHE A 102 9.77 1.03 20.16
CA PHE A 102 11.19 0.74 20.24
C PHE A 102 12.01 1.91 20.79
N ALA A 103 11.83 3.11 20.23
CA ALA A 103 12.57 4.29 20.67
C ALA A 103 12.24 4.67 22.12
N ASP A 104 10.97 4.55 22.52
CA ASP A 104 10.52 4.87 23.88
C ASP A 104 11.08 3.83 24.87
N ARG A 105 11.09 2.53 24.52
CA ARG A 105 11.67 1.47 25.37
C ARG A 105 13.16 1.59 25.57
N ILE A 106 13.90 2.02 24.55
CA ILE A 106 15.32 2.28 24.73
C ILE A 106 15.53 3.45 25.68
N ARG A 107 14.75 4.53 25.58
CA ARG A 107 14.86 5.65 26.52
C ARG A 107 14.57 5.22 27.94
N ASP A 108 13.48 4.47 28.14
CA ASP A 108 13.11 3.94 29.45
C ASP A 108 14.26 3.12 30.07
N LEU A 109 14.82 2.18 29.30
CA LEU A 109 15.94 1.34 29.74
C LEU A 109 17.24 2.12 29.96
N MET A 110 17.49 3.16 29.16
CA MET A 110 18.64 4.03 29.33
C MET A 110 18.54 4.81 30.64
N ASP A 111 17.36 5.34 30.94
CA ASP A 111 17.08 6.08 32.17
C ASP A 111 17.16 5.16 33.41
N GLU A 112 16.59 3.96 33.33
CA GLU A 112 16.66 2.94 34.40
C GLU A 112 18.09 2.52 34.71
N LYS A 113 18.94 2.40 33.68
CA LYS A 113 20.33 1.94 33.81
C LYS A 113 21.33 3.10 33.98
N GLY A 114 20.87 4.35 33.87
CA GLY A 114 21.72 5.53 33.96
C GLY A 114 22.79 5.62 32.85
N VAL A 115 22.48 5.12 31.65
CA VAL A 115 23.41 5.11 30.51
C VAL A 115 23.07 6.18 29.48
N THR A 116 24.07 6.80 28.87
CA THR A 116 23.88 7.82 27.84
C THR A 116 23.78 7.22 26.44
N GLN A 117 23.36 8.02 25.43
CA GLN A 117 23.37 7.56 24.04
C GLN A 117 24.78 7.19 23.56
N GLN A 118 25.80 7.85 24.10
CA GLN A 118 27.20 7.56 23.79
C GLN A 118 27.64 6.22 24.40
N ASP A 119 27.18 5.91 25.60
CA ASP A 119 27.45 4.62 26.26
C ASP A 119 26.76 3.49 25.48
N LEU A 120 25.49 3.68 25.11
CA LEU A 120 24.76 2.72 24.27
C LEU A 120 25.42 2.53 22.90
N ALA A 121 25.84 3.61 22.24
CA ALA A 121 26.57 3.54 20.98
C ALA A 121 27.84 2.70 21.09
N THR A 122 28.61 2.93 22.16
CA THR A 122 29.86 2.23 22.45
C THR A 122 29.61 0.76 22.72
N ALA A 123 28.64 0.44 23.58
CA ALA A 123 28.29 -0.94 23.93
C ALA A 123 27.72 -1.74 22.74
N ALA A 124 26.88 -1.10 21.91
CA ALA A 124 26.29 -1.72 20.72
C ALA A 124 27.25 -1.78 19.51
N GLY A 125 28.42 -1.13 19.60
CA GLY A 125 29.37 -1.03 18.49
C GLY A 125 28.77 -0.35 17.26
N ILE A 126 27.98 0.72 17.45
CA ILE A 126 27.45 1.54 16.37
C ILE A 126 27.76 3.03 16.61
N GLY A 127 27.72 3.86 15.57
CA GLY A 127 27.98 5.29 15.72
C GLY A 127 26.89 6.00 16.52
N GLN A 128 27.26 6.93 17.41
CA GLN A 128 26.32 7.76 18.16
C GLN A 128 25.31 8.53 17.26
N PRO A 129 25.69 9.05 16.07
CA PRO A 129 24.72 9.62 15.14
C PRO A 129 23.64 8.62 14.70
N ALA A 130 24.00 7.33 14.56
CA ALA A 130 23.03 6.29 14.22
C ALA A 130 22.06 6.02 15.38
N VAL A 131 22.55 5.98 16.62
CA VAL A 131 21.69 5.89 17.83
C VAL A 131 20.72 7.07 17.89
N SER A 132 21.21 8.29 17.71
CA SER A 132 20.39 9.50 17.73
C SER A 132 19.29 9.45 16.64
N ASN A 133 19.65 9.11 15.40
CA ASN A 133 18.69 9.02 14.29
C ASN A 133 17.62 7.95 14.56
N ILE A 134 17.99 6.82 15.15
CA ILE A 134 17.05 5.75 15.51
C ILE A 134 16.10 6.22 16.62
N LEU A 135 16.62 6.82 17.70
CA LEU A 135 15.79 7.32 18.80
C LEU A 135 14.84 8.43 18.35
N ASN A 136 15.29 9.29 17.43
CA ASN A 136 14.47 10.35 16.85
C ASN A 136 13.57 9.88 15.71
N ARG A 137 13.50 8.56 15.43
CA ARG A 137 12.66 7.94 14.39
C ARG A 137 12.92 8.51 12.99
N GLN A 138 14.16 8.91 12.74
CA GLN A 138 14.64 9.37 11.45
C GLN A 138 15.16 8.20 10.58
N CYS A 139 15.32 7.02 11.18
CA CYS A 139 15.71 5.79 10.48
C CYS A 139 15.16 4.56 11.22
N ARG A 140 14.68 3.57 10.47
CA ARG A 140 14.20 2.29 11.00
C ARG A 140 15.37 1.40 11.44
N PRO A 141 15.37 0.86 12.67
CA PRO A 141 16.38 -0.10 13.08
C PRO A 141 16.23 -1.41 12.31
N GLN A 142 17.34 -1.94 11.79
CA GLN A 142 17.38 -3.28 11.20
C GLN A 142 17.41 -4.34 12.31
N GLY A 143 17.03 -5.59 12.02
CA GLY A 143 17.05 -6.68 13.01
C GLY A 143 18.41 -6.84 13.72
N ARG A 144 19.52 -6.69 12.98
CA ARG A 144 20.87 -6.68 13.58
C ARG A 144 21.09 -5.54 14.58
N THR A 145 20.47 -4.38 14.34
CA THR A 145 20.54 -3.23 15.25
C THR A 145 19.70 -3.45 16.49
N VAL A 146 18.50 -4.03 16.35
CA VAL A 146 17.65 -4.44 17.48
C VAL A 146 18.41 -5.39 18.39
N GLN A 147 19.07 -6.40 17.82
CA GLN A 147 19.88 -7.37 18.56
C GLN A 147 21.04 -6.72 19.31
N LYS A 148 21.83 -5.87 18.65
CA LYS A 148 22.94 -5.15 19.28
C LYS A 148 22.49 -4.26 20.44
N PHE A 149 21.33 -3.61 20.32
CA PHE A 149 20.78 -2.79 21.39
C PHE A 149 20.26 -3.64 22.55
N ALA A 150 19.61 -4.76 22.25
CA ALA A 150 19.17 -5.72 23.26
C ALA A 150 20.36 -6.27 24.06
N GLU A 151 21.43 -6.68 23.38
CA GLU A 151 22.69 -7.13 24.00
C GLU A 151 23.33 -6.02 24.85
N ALA A 152 23.43 -4.79 24.32
CA ALA A 152 24.02 -3.66 25.03
C ALA A 152 23.22 -3.25 26.28
N LEU A 153 21.88 -3.40 26.25
CA LEU A 153 21.00 -3.10 27.36
C LEU A 153 20.76 -4.32 28.27
N GLY A 154 21.18 -5.52 27.87
CA GLY A 154 20.99 -6.77 28.62
C GLY A 154 19.51 -7.18 28.73
N VAL A 155 18.77 -7.07 27.64
CA VAL A 155 17.34 -7.47 27.51
C VAL A 155 17.16 -8.38 26.29
N GLU A 156 16.00 -9.02 26.14
CA GLU A 156 15.72 -9.80 24.93
C GLU A 156 15.34 -8.88 23.75
N PRO A 157 15.69 -9.22 22.50
CA PRO A 157 15.29 -8.43 21.33
C PRO A 157 13.77 -8.22 21.22
N THR A 158 12.98 -9.19 21.69
CA THR A 158 11.51 -9.11 21.73
C THR A 158 10.98 -8.12 22.76
N ASP A 159 11.76 -7.77 23.79
CA ASP A 159 11.41 -6.72 24.77
C ASP A 159 11.48 -5.32 24.13
N LEU A 160 12.34 -5.16 23.12
CA LEU A 160 12.48 -3.92 22.35
C LEU A 160 11.54 -3.90 21.13
N TRP A 161 11.36 -5.04 20.46
CA TRP A 161 10.60 -5.15 19.22
C TRP A 161 9.76 -6.45 19.21
N PRO A 162 8.45 -6.41 19.53
CA PRO A 162 7.63 -7.62 19.72
C PRO A 162 7.54 -8.56 18.51
N SER A 163 7.61 -8.01 17.29
CA SER A 163 7.57 -8.77 16.03
C SER A 163 8.96 -9.21 15.54
N TYR A 164 9.99 -9.12 16.38
CA TYR A 164 11.36 -9.47 16.02
C TYR A 164 11.47 -10.94 15.58
N ARG A 165 12.12 -11.17 14.44
CA ARG A 165 12.48 -12.50 13.94
C ARG A 165 14.00 -12.55 13.83
N HIS A 166 14.61 -13.55 14.46
CA HIS A 166 16.04 -13.81 14.29
C HIS A 166 16.29 -14.19 12.82
N ILE A 167 17.22 -13.50 12.16
CA ILE A 167 17.63 -13.80 10.79
C ILE A 167 19.06 -14.32 10.90
N ASP A 168 19.20 -15.64 10.74
CA ASP A 168 20.49 -16.36 10.74
C ASP A 168 21.40 -15.97 9.55
#